data_AF-A0A5C3FCL4-F1
#
_entry.id   AF-A0A5C3FCL4-F1
#
_cell.length_a   1.000
_cell.length_b   1.000
_cell.length_c   1.000
_cell.angle_alpha   90.00
_cell.angle_beta   90.00
_cell.angle_gamma   90.00
#
_symmetry.space_group_name_H-M   'P 1'
#
loop_
_entity.id
_entity.type
_entity.pdbx_description
1 polymer ?
#
loop_
_entity_poly.entity_id
_entity_poly.type
_entity_poly.pdbx_seq_one_letter_code
_entity_poly.pdbx_strand_id
1 'polypeptide(L)'
;MPDSHAIPVQGSIAHLSPRQQLHIALAQLLPDDTGLHHPNAAQHSLAKLSSCAHTAAQAGADIVIFPEYFLSGATHGHWQGVRGSADDQDQDDKPWLEAIKQIAHQAGIDIVAGTVVELADIDDNDDAAADTTDSPDAGQQIPHRLDDARARPQANPSSPSSSAKGPTEKRPLYNTAYYVTRTGTVAHRYTKQNLWHPERTTLSSSSPFTHAEQHSSATFGITTRRGLRLRASLAICWDLAWYSRFEQMLKSPASAKQGNLSDLDVEGQAAGPDVILVPTCWYASDGGAAALRWNRRCEEDLLRSLCTTRALETEAVVVMCNVAGPKLSPQQVDSALEAVRCGESEELPLIGLGRSLIAAPFQGCVAQVDGENEALLLQSLNLTVLVEAREVYRNRYDVALDIEDKSSQR
;
A
#
# COMPACT_ATOMS: atom_id res chain seq x y z
N MET A 1 -15.01 13.39 -29.91
CA MET A 1 -13.63 13.24 -29.46
C MET A 1 -13.52 14.01 -28.15
N PRO A 2 -13.65 13.39 -26.98
CA PRO A 2 -13.31 14.09 -25.75
C PRO A 2 -11.79 14.06 -25.61
N ASP A 3 -11.21 15.24 -25.47
CA ASP A 3 -9.78 15.50 -25.34
C ASP A 3 -9.14 14.61 -24.27
N SER A 4 -8.06 13.91 -24.65
CA SER A 4 -7.16 13.28 -23.68
C SER A 4 -6.44 14.39 -22.92
N HIS A 5 -7.00 14.83 -21.79
CA HIS A 5 -6.27 15.68 -20.88
C HIS A 5 -5.04 14.90 -20.40
N ALA A 6 -3.88 15.23 -20.98
CA ALA A 6 -2.61 14.68 -20.56
C ALA A 6 -2.42 14.96 -19.06
N ILE A 7 -2.07 13.94 -18.30
CA ILE A 7 -1.86 14.07 -16.85
C ILE A 7 -0.72 15.07 -16.61
N PRO A 8 -0.96 16.16 -15.86
CA PRO A 8 0.06 17.18 -15.64
C PRO A 8 1.32 16.61 -15.00
N VAL A 9 2.47 16.89 -15.59
CA VAL A 9 3.78 16.49 -15.04
C VAL A 9 4.26 17.55 -14.04
N GLN A 10 4.69 17.11 -12.86
CA GLN A 10 5.33 17.94 -11.85
C GLN A 10 6.77 17.43 -11.60
N GLY A 11 7.68 18.32 -11.24
CA GLY A 11 9.09 17.96 -11.03
C GLY A 11 9.83 17.61 -12.32
N SER A 12 10.99 16.98 -12.19
CA SER A 12 11.83 16.55 -13.32
C SER A 12 12.84 15.51 -12.88
N ILE A 13 13.32 14.70 -13.83
CA ILE A 13 14.45 13.81 -13.63
C ILE A 13 15.72 14.55 -14.03
N ALA A 14 16.66 14.64 -13.08
CA ALA A 14 17.97 15.21 -13.29
C ALA A 14 19.01 14.10 -13.14
N HIS A 15 19.78 13.86 -14.21
CA HIS A 15 20.93 12.98 -14.16
C HIS A 15 22.07 13.69 -13.44
N LEU A 16 22.08 13.61 -12.12
CA LEU A 16 23.27 13.93 -11.33
C LEU A 16 24.34 12.83 -11.65
N SER A 17 25.62 13.00 -11.38
CA SER A 17 26.67 12.01 -11.69
C SER A 17 26.62 10.72 -10.80
N PRO A 18 27.28 9.58 -11.08
CA PRO A 18 26.68 8.50 -11.86
C PRO A 18 26.43 7.16 -11.13
N ARG A 19 26.52 7.03 -9.79
CA ARG A 19 26.49 5.67 -9.17
C ARG A 19 25.32 5.32 -8.23
N GLN A 20 24.79 6.25 -7.43
CA GLN A 20 23.77 5.92 -6.41
C GLN A 20 22.53 6.79 -6.57
N GLN A 21 21.87 6.65 -7.73
CA GLN A 21 20.64 7.39 -8.02
C GLN A 21 19.47 6.50 -8.33
N LEU A 22 18.33 6.92 -7.80
CA LEU A 22 17.03 6.34 -8.09
C LEU A 22 16.13 7.44 -8.67
N HIS A 23 15.55 7.16 -9.83
CA HIS A 23 14.62 8.04 -10.52
C HIS A 23 13.23 7.46 -10.38
N ILE A 24 12.34 8.20 -9.74
CA ILE A 24 11.00 7.73 -9.37
C ILE A 24 9.93 8.59 -10.04
N ALA A 25 8.85 7.94 -10.46
CA ALA A 25 7.60 8.59 -10.82
C ALA A 25 6.46 8.21 -9.86
N LEU A 26 5.68 9.19 -9.41
CA LEU A 26 4.45 8.98 -8.63
C LEU A 26 3.25 9.44 -9.46
N ALA A 27 2.36 8.51 -9.78
CA ALA A 27 1.13 8.78 -10.53
C ALA A 27 -0.03 9.00 -9.57
N GLN A 28 -0.23 10.24 -9.12
CA GLN A 28 -1.41 10.62 -8.33
C GLN A 28 -2.62 10.66 -9.26
N LEU A 29 -3.50 9.66 -9.19
CA LEU A 29 -4.63 9.49 -10.11
C LEU A 29 -5.94 9.28 -9.35
N LEU A 30 -7.05 9.60 -10.01
CA LEU A 30 -8.37 9.25 -9.52
C LEU A 30 -8.56 7.72 -9.63
N PRO A 31 -9.16 7.06 -8.63
CA PRO A 31 -9.49 5.66 -8.73
C PRO A 31 -10.57 5.41 -9.78
N ASP A 32 -10.61 4.20 -10.32
CA ASP A 32 -11.66 3.80 -11.25
C ASP A 32 -13.02 3.67 -10.55
N ASP A 33 -14.01 4.40 -11.05
CA ASP A 33 -15.41 4.30 -10.58
C ASP A 33 -16.12 3.04 -11.10
N THR A 34 -15.48 2.24 -11.97
CA THR A 34 -16.10 1.08 -12.63
C THR A 34 -15.55 -0.29 -12.17
N GLY A 35 -14.35 -0.32 -11.59
CA GLY A 35 -13.71 -1.49 -10.97
C GLY A 35 -13.20 -2.59 -11.91
N LEU A 36 -12.07 -3.24 -11.58
CA LEU A 36 -11.38 -4.23 -12.44
C LEU A 36 -12.23 -5.41 -12.94
N HIS A 37 -13.29 -5.78 -12.23
CA HIS A 37 -14.08 -6.99 -12.50
C HIS A 37 -15.25 -6.78 -13.46
N HIS A 38 -15.45 -5.55 -13.96
CA HIS A 38 -16.46 -5.27 -14.98
C HIS A 38 -15.84 -5.38 -16.41
N PRO A 39 -16.49 -6.03 -17.39
CA PRO A 39 -15.88 -6.41 -18.68
C PRO A 39 -15.24 -5.27 -19.51
N ASN A 40 -15.69 -4.02 -19.30
CA ASN A 40 -15.21 -2.84 -20.01
C ASN A 40 -14.49 -1.81 -19.10
N ALA A 41 -14.39 -2.06 -17.80
CA ALA A 41 -13.91 -1.10 -16.80
C ALA A 41 -12.38 -0.95 -16.79
N ALA A 42 -11.67 -2.09 -16.75
CA ALA A 42 -10.22 -2.12 -16.66
C ALA A 42 -9.51 -1.37 -17.81
N GLN A 43 -10.16 -1.17 -18.96
CA GLN A 43 -9.55 -0.55 -20.14
C GLN A 43 -9.16 0.92 -19.90
N HIS A 44 -9.95 1.70 -19.16
CA HIS A 44 -9.64 3.12 -18.94
C HIS A 44 -8.44 3.29 -17.99
N SER A 45 -8.46 2.56 -16.88
CA SER A 45 -7.39 2.61 -15.88
C SER A 45 -6.09 1.98 -16.38
N LEU A 46 -6.16 0.91 -17.17
CA LEU A 46 -4.97 0.37 -17.86
C LEU A 46 -4.42 1.32 -18.92
N ALA A 47 -5.28 2.09 -19.61
CA ALA A 47 -4.83 3.13 -20.53
C ALA A 47 -4.11 4.28 -19.79
N LYS A 48 -4.64 4.74 -18.66
CA LYS A 48 -3.95 5.71 -17.78
C LYS A 48 -2.62 5.16 -17.26
N LEU A 49 -2.61 3.90 -16.79
CA LEU A 49 -1.41 3.19 -16.36
C LEU A 49 -0.34 3.20 -17.45
N SER A 50 -0.73 2.78 -18.65
CA SER A 50 0.14 2.74 -19.83
C SER A 50 0.68 4.13 -20.17
N SER A 51 -0.17 5.16 -20.21
CA SER A 51 0.25 6.53 -20.50
C SER A 51 1.27 7.05 -19.48
N CYS A 52 1.00 6.86 -18.18
CA CYS A 52 1.94 7.24 -17.11
C CYS A 52 3.25 6.47 -17.18
N ALA A 53 3.20 5.15 -17.40
CA ALA A 53 4.39 4.31 -17.52
C ALA A 53 5.28 4.75 -18.68
N HIS A 54 4.71 5.00 -19.86
CA HIS A 54 5.46 5.51 -21.01
C HIS A 54 6.03 6.91 -20.76
N THR A 55 5.24 7.82 -20.18
CA THR A 55 5.70 9.19 -19.87
C THR A 55 6.86 9.17 -18.86
N ALA A 56 6.73 8.39 -17.79
CA ALA A 56 7.77 8.21 -16.78
C ALA A 56 9.04 7.57 -17.37
N ALA A 57 8.88 6.53 -18.20
CA ALA A 57 10.00 5.86 -18.85
C ALA A 57 10.74 6.79 -19.82
N GLN A 58 10.01 7.60 -20.60
CA GLN A 58 10.59 8.61 -21.50
C GLN A 58 11.35 9.69 -20.73
N ALA A 59 10.88 10.06 -19.53
CA ALA A 59 11.59 10.96 -18.64
C ALA A 59 12.81 10.32 -17.95
N GLY A 60 13.02 9.01 -18.09
CA GLY A 60 14.17 8.29 -17.53
C GLY A 60 13.94 7.70 -16.14
N ALA A 61 12.68 7.56 -15.70
CA ALA A 61 12.37 6.92 -14.42
C ALA A 61 12.75 5.44 -14.41
N ASP A 62 13.19 4.93 -13.27
CA ASP A 62 13.41 3.49 -13.07
C ASP A 62 12.12 2.76 -12.73
N ILE A 63 11.26 3.44 -11.99
CA ILE A 63 10.02 2.91 -11.44
C ILE A 63 8.91 3.97 -11.46
N VAL A 64 7.68 3.52 -11.74
CA VAL A 64 6.46 4.30 -11.53
C VAL A 64 5.56 3.60 -10.51
N ILE A 65 5.01 4.37 -9.57
CA ILE A 65 4.12 3.89 -8.51
C ILE A 65 2.73 4.47 -8.74
N PHE A 66 1.71 3.64 -8.57
CA PHE A 66 0.31 4.01 -8.65
C PHE A 66 -0.38 3.89 -7.28
N PRO A 67 -1.53 4.56 -7.07
CA PRO A 67 -2.24 4.58 -5.79
C PRO A 67 -2.93 3.25 -5.48
N GLU A 68 -3.23 3.04 -4.21
CA GLU A 68 -4.09 1.92 -3.77
C GLU A 68 -5.45 2.02 -4.45
N TYR A 69 -6.06 0.88 -4.77
CA TYR A 69 -7.38 0.75 -5.40
C TYR A 69 -7.59 1.46 -6.74
N PHE A 70 -6.56 2.08 -7.32
CA PHE A 70 -6.75 2.85 -8.55
C PHE A 70 -7.28 1.98 -9.70
N LEU A 71 -6.85 0.71 -9.77
CA LEU A 71 -7.35 -0.24 -10.74
C LEU A 71 -8.71 -0.82 -10.33
N SER A 72 -8.81 -1.37 -9.11
CA SER A 72 -9.98 -2.15 -8.66
C SER A 72 -11.18 -1.31 -8.23
N GLY A 73 -11.00 0.00 -8.05
CA GLY A 73 -11.96 0.90 -7.43
C GLY A 73 -11.94 0.82 -5.90
N ALA A 74 -12.31 1.93 -5.25
CA ALA A 74 -12.15 2.16 -3.81
C ALA A 74 -13.47 2.05 -3.00
N THR A 75 -14.48 1.33 -3.51
CA THR A 75 -15.79 1.22 -2.84
C THR A 75 -16.07 -0.22 -2.40
N HIS A 76 -16.80 -0.39 -1.29
CA HIS A 76 -17.26 -1.71 -0.83
C HIS A 76 -18.04 -2.47 -1.90
N GLY A 77 -18.80 -1.75 -2.74
CA GLY A 77 -19.53 -2.33 -3.86
C GLY A 77 -18.59 -2.98 -4.88
N HIS A 78 -17.49 -2.31 -5.24
CA HIS A 78 -16.48 -2.87 -6.15
C HIS A 78 -15.83 -4.13 -5.57
N TRP A 79 -15.51 -4.11 -4.27
CA TRP A 79 -14.85 -5.23 -3.60
C TRP A 79 -15.76 -6.45 -3.44
N GLN A 80 -17.04 -6.24 -3.14
CA GLN A 80 -18.02 -7.32 -3.07
C GLN A 80 -18.27 -7.95 -4.46
N GLY A 81 -18.19 -7.16 -5.52
CA GLY A 81 -18.32 -7.61 -6.91
C GLY A 81 -17.30 -8.67 -7.30
N VAL A 82 -16.10 -8.67 -6.71
CA VAL A 82 -15.02 -9.66 -6.95
C VAL A 82 -15.54 -11.09 -6.72
N ARG A 83 -16.37 -11.29 -5.69
CA ARG A 83 -16.94 -12.61 -5.37
C ARG A 83 -17.87 -13.12 -6.45
N GLY A 84 -18.63 -12.23 -7.10
CA GLY A 84 -19.59 -12.60 -8.14
C GLY A 84 -18.94 -12.96 -9.48
N SER A 85 -17.73 -12.44 -9.75
CA SER A 85 -17.00 -12.70 -11.00
C SER A 85 -16.11 -13.94 -10.96
N ALA A 86 -15.86 -14.50 -9.78
CA ALA A 86 -14.93 -15.61 -9.57
C ALA A 86 -15.54 -17.02 -9.71
N ASP A 87 -16.87 -17.11 -9.80
CA ASP A 87 -17.58 -18.37 -10.06
C ASP A 87 -17.47 -18.82 -11.53
N ASP A 88 -17.02 -17.93 -12.44
CA ASP A 88 -16.98 -18.14 -13.90
C ASP A 88 -15.56 -18.13 -14.52
N GLN A 89 -14.47 -17.98 -13.73
CA GLN A 89 -13.10 -17.87 -14.25
C GLN A 89 -12.15 -18.88 -13.62
N ASP A 90 -11.34 -19.57 -14.45
CA ASP A 90 -10.16 -20.31 -14.00
C ASP A 90 -9.23 -19.34 -13.26
N GLN A 91 -9.02 -19.59 -11.97
CA GLN A 91 -8.41 -18.64 -11.02
C GLN A 91 -6.94 -18.30 -11.27
N ASP A 92 -6.24 -19.09 -12.08
CA ASP A 92 -4.83 -18.86 -12.42
C ASP A 92 -4.64 -17.75 -13.46
N ASP A 93 -5.65 -17.46 -14.27
CA ASP A 93 -5.57 -16.40 -15.27
C ASP A 93 -6.00 -15.06 -14.65
N LYS A 94 -5.01 -14.17 -14.44
CA LYS A 94 -5.22 -12.76 -14.04
C LYS A 94 -4.97 -11.84 -15.25
N PRO A 95 -5.92 -11.64 -16.19
CA PRO A 95 -5.71 -10.85 -17.41
C PRO A 95 -5.19 -9.43 -17.18
N TRP A 96 -5.64 -8.79 -16.10
CA TRP A 96 -5.20 -7.47 -15.71
C TRP A 96 -3.71 -7.45 -15.32
N LEU A 97 -3.21 -8.51 -14.67
CA LEU A 97 -1.81 -8.63 -14.28
C LEU A 97 -0.93 -8.87 -15.51
N GLU A 98 -1.39 -9.70 -16.44
CA GLU A 98 -0.72 -9.88 -17.73
C GLU A 98 -0.65 -8.58 -18.55
N ALA A 99 -1.72 -7.78 -18.54
CA ALA A 99 -1.71 -6.46 -19.17
C ALA A 99 -0.67 -5.53 -18.52
N ILE A 100 -0.57 -5.50 -17.19
CA ILE A 100 0.44 -4.71 -16.47
C ILE A 100 1.87 -5.19 -16.81
N LYS A 101 2.10 -6.51 -16.83
CA LYS A 101 3.40 -7.10 -17.23
C LYS A 101 3.78 -6.68 -18.65
N GLN A 102 2.82 -6.71 -19.58
CA GLN A 102 3.03 -6.27 -20.95
C GLN A 102 3.35 -4.76 -21.01
N ILE A 103 2.63 -3.92 -20.27
CA ILE A 103 2.89 -2.48 -20.20
C ILE A 103 4.28 -2.19 -19.63
N ALA A 104 4.67 -2.85 -18.53
CA ALA A 104 5.99 -2.71 -17.93
C ALA A 104 7.11 -3.07 -18.92
N HIS A 105 6.94 -4.19 -19.63
CA HIS A 105 7.87 -4.63 -20.68
C HIS A 105 7.94 -3.65 -21.85
N GLN A 106 6.80 -3.18 -22.36
CA GLN A 106 6.74 -2.26 -23.51
C GLN A 106 7.33 -0.88 -23.18
N ALA A 107 7.01 -0.33 -22.00
CA ALA A 107 7.55 0.96 -21.56
C ALA A 107 9.02 0.85 -21.08
N GLY A 108 9.47 -0.35 -20.70
CA GLY A 108 10.82 -0.57 -20.16
C GLY A 108 11.03 0.03 -18.77
N ILE A 109 9.99 0.00 -17.92
CA ILE A 109 9.99 0.58 -16.56
C ILE A 109 9.42 -0.42 -15.55
N ASP A 110 9.91 -0.36 -14.30
CA ASP A 110 9.31 -1.12 -13.22
C ASP A 110 8.01 -0.44 -12.77
N ILE A 111 7.03 -1.22 -12.33
CA ILE A 111 5.69 -0.74 -11.98
C ILE A 111 5.29 -1.31 -10.62
N VAL A 112 4.90 -0.43 -9.71
CA VAL A 112 4.00 -0.80 -8.60
C VAL A 112 2.61 -0.35 -8.99
N ALA A 113 1.76 -1.30 -9.38
CA ALA A 113 0.50 -1.02 -10.07
C ALA A 113 -0.63 -0.51 -9.16
N GLY A 114 -0.29 -0.06 -7.95
CA GLY A 114 -1.27 0.22 -6.91
C GLY A 114 -1.63 -1.04 -6.15
N THR A 115 -2.92 -1.21 -5.90
CA THR A 115 -3.44 -2.46 -5.34
C THR A 115 -4.68 -2.95 -6.06
N VAL A 116 -4.96 -4.24 -5.89
CA VAL A 116 -6.16 -4.91 -6.35
C VAL A 116 -6.80 -5.67 -5.20
N VAL A 117 -8.13 -5.82 -5.25
CA VAL A 117 -8.83 -6.74 -4.37
C VAL A 117 -8.94 -8.10 -5.06
N GLU A 118 -8.44 -9.14 -4.41
CA GLU A 118 -8.45 -10.52 -4.94
C GLU A 118 -8.99 -11.51 -3.91
N LEU A 119 -9.52 -12.63 -4.39
CA LEU A 119 -9.90 -13.76 -3.53
C LEU A 119 -8.66 -14.54 -3.11
N ALA A 120 -8.73 -15.16 -1.95
CA ALA A 120 -7.74 -16.14 -1.51
C ALA A 120 -7.59 -17.28 -2.53
N ASP A 121 -6.34 -17.69 -2.76
CA ASP A 121 -6.02 -18.82 -3.63
C ASP A 121 -6.55 -20.11 -2.95
N ILE A 122 -6.93 -21.14 -3.74
CA ILE A 122 -7.56 -22.37 -3.21
C ILE A 122 -6.62 -23.11 -2.24
N ASP A 123 -5.31 -22.92 -2.35
CA ASP A 123 -4.29 -23.52 -1.49
C ASP A 123 -4.09 -22.78 -0.16
N ASP A 124 -4.67 -21.59 0.02
CA ASP A 124 -4.73 -20.89 1.32
C ASP A 124 -5.76 -21.54 2.28
N ASN A 125 -6.03 -22.84 2.10
CA ASN A 125 -7.18 -23.55 2.64
C ASN A 125 -7.28 -23.39 4.17
N ASP A 126 -8.42 -22.83 4.55
CA ASP A 126 -8.94 -22.57 5.87
C ASP A 126 -9.12 -23.85 6.70
N ASP A 127 -8.07 -24.31 7.37
CA ASP A 127 -8.21 -25.11 8.60
C ASP A 127 -7.83 -24.32 9.87
N ALA A 128 -7.45 -23.04 9.73
CA ALA A 128 -6.97 -22.20 10.84
C ALA A 128 -7.78 -20.90 11.09
N ALA A 129 -8.87 -20.65 10.34
CA ALA A 129 -9.79 -19.55 10.66
C ALA A 129 -10.69 -19.85 11.87
N ALA A 130 -10.57 -21.05 12.46
CA ALA A 130 -11.06 -21.34 13.79
C ALA A 130 -9.90 -21.21 14.80
N ASP A 131 -9.97 -20.17 15.61
CA ASP A 131 -9.29 -20.04 16.90
C ASP A 131 -7.84 -19.49 16.88
N THR A 132 -7.74 -18.16 16.77
CA THR A 132 -6.72 -17.41 17.52
C THR A 132 -7.42 -16.54 18.55
N THR A 133 -8.00 -17.18 19.57
CA THR A 133 -8.27 -16.54 20.85
C THR A 133 -7.24 -16.95 21.90
N ASP A 134 -5.95 -16.87 21.59
CA ASP A 134 -4.92 -16.85 22.64
C ASP A 134 -4.75 -15.42 23.16
N SER A 135 -5.75 -14.99 23.93
CA SER A 135 -5.56 -13.98 24.97
C SER A 135 -5.18 -14.72 26.27
N PRO A 136 -3.94 -14.65 26.75
CA PRO A 136 -3.69 -14.81 28.16
C PRO A 136 -3.96 -13.47 28.84
N ASP A 137 -5.21 -12.99 28.80
CA ASP A 137 -5.68 -12.10 29.84
C ASP A 137 -7.21 -12.10 29.92
N ALA A 138 -7.70 -12.49 31.08
CA ALA A 138 -9.12 -12.53 31.37
C ALA A 138 -9.64 -11.10 31.57
N GLY A 139 -10.60 -10.68 30.74
CA GLY A 139 -11.65 -9.76 31.19
C GLY A 139 -11.35 -8.26 31.17
N GLN A 140 -10.83 -7.71 30.08
CA GLN A 140 -11.07 -6.30 29.74
C GLN A 140 -11.88 -6.22 28.44
N GLN A 141 -13.12 -5.76 28.53
CA GLN A 141 -13.87 -5.29 27.36
C GLN A 141 -13.06 -4.17 26.70
N ILE A 142 -12.54 -4.41 25.50
CA ILE A 142 -11.88 -3.36 24.71
C ILE A 142 -12.95 -2.29 24.43
N PRO A 143 -12.80 -1.05 24.95
CA PRO A 143 -13.76 0.02 24.71
C PRO A 143 -13.84 0.35 23.21
N HIS A 144 -15.03 0.74 22.72
CA HIS A 144 -15.28 1.13 21.32
C HIS A 144 -15.06 0.04 20.27
N ARG A 145 -15.21 -1.25 20.63
CA ARG A 145 -15.40 -2.29 19.62
C ARG A 145 -16.63 -1.91 18.78
N LEU A 146 -16.47 -1.77 17.47
CA LEU A 146 -17.62 -1.63 16.57
C LEU A 146 -18.52 -2.84 16.82
N ASP A 147 -19.80 -2.60 17.10
CA ASP A 147 -20.76 -3.68 17.27
C ASP A 147 -20.80 -4.47 15.96
N ASP A 148 -20.23 -5.67 15.96
CA ASP A 148 -20.45 -6.64 14.91
C ASP A 148 -21.97 -6.91 14.90
N ALA A 149 -22.70 -6.23 14.02
CA ALA A 149 -24.13 -6.37 13.85
C ALA A 149 -24.49 -7.72 13.19
N ARG A 150 -24.06 -8.82 13.84
CA ARG A 150 -24.62 -10.16 13.78
C ARG A 150 -24.43 -10.80 15.14
N ALA A 151 -25.39 -10.59 16.02
CA ALA A 151 -25.58 -11.42 17.20
C ALA A 151 -25.50 -12.90 16.78
N ARG A 152 -24.48 -13.61 17.31
CA ARG A 152 -24.40 -15.08 17.19
C ARG A 152 -25.66 -15.67 17.82
N PRO A 153 -26.43 -16.54 17.14
CA PRO A 153 -27.48 -17.30 17.80
C PRO A 153 -26.84 -18.17 18.88
N GLN A 154 -27.31 -18.05 20.13
CA GLN A 154 -26.96 -19.00 21.18
C GLN A 154 -27.50 -20.39 20.78
N ALA A 155 -26.60 -21.31 20.45
CA ALA A 155 -26.96 -22.70 20.19
C ALA A 155 -27.05 -23.46 21.53
N ASN A 156 -28.26 -23.88 21.90
CA ASN A 156 -28.48 -24.87 22.95
C ASN A 156 -27.97 -26.25 22.50
N PRO A 157 -27.32 -27.05 23.37
CA PRO A 157 -26.84 -28.37 23.00
C PRO A 157 -27.93 -29.42 23.27
N SER A 158 -28.45 -30.03 22.21
CA SER A 158 -29.14 -31.31 22.32
C SER A 158 -29.08 -32.10 21.00
N SER A 159 -28.09 -33.00 20.96
CA SER A 159 -28.06 -34.34 20.34
C SER A 159 -28.38 -34.57 18.85
N PRO A 160 -27.82 -35.64 18.24
CA PRO A 160 -27.36 -35.62 16.86
C PRO A 160 -28.32 -36.29 15.88
N SER A 161 -28.41 -35.78 14.64
CA SER A 161 -28.42 -36.60 13.42
C SER A 161 -28.55 -35.74 12.15
N SER A 162 -28.05 -36.33 11.07
CA SER A 162 -28.19 -35.93 9.67
C SER A 162 -27.19 -34.91 9.13
N SER A 163 -26.33 -35.44 8.26
CA SER A 163 -25.47 -34.77 7.30
C SER A 163 -26.23 -33.70 6.51
N ALA A 164 -26.05 -32.45 6.91
CA ALA A 164 -26.36 -31.29 6.09
C ALA A 164 -25.05 -30.54 5.84
N LYS A 165 -24.73 -30.28 4.57
CA LYS A 165 -23.63 -29.40 4.16
C LYS A 165 -23.79 -28.07 4.91
N GLY A 166 -22.80 -27.72 5.73
CA GLY A 166 -22.75 -26.45 6.43
C GLY A 166 -22.73 -25.27 5.45
N PRO A 167 -22.99 -24.03 5.91
CA PRO A 167 -22.89 -22.86 5.06
C PRO A 167 -21.46 -22.80 4.51
N THR A 168 -21.33 -22.76 3.18
CA THR A 168 -20.05 -22.58 2.49
C THR A 168 -19.35 -21.35 3.08
N GLU A 169 -18.24 -21.55 3.79
CA GLU A 169 -17.44 -20.44 4.27
C GLU A 169 -16.97 -19.62 3.07
N LYS A 170 -17.25 -18.33 3.16
CA LYS A 170 -17.00 -17.37 2.09
C LYS A 170 -15.50 -17.08 2.08
N ARG A 171 -14.78 -17.52 1.03
CA ARG A 171 -13.34 -17.24 0.87
C ARG A 171 -12.96 -15.79 1.21
N PRO A 172 -11.81 -15.56 1.85
CA PRO A 172 -11.36 -14.23 2.21
C PRO A 172 -11.05 -13.37 0.97
N LEU A 173 -11.19 -12.06 1.12
CA LEU A 173 -10.79 -11.06 0.13
C LEU A 173 -9.58 -10.29 0.66
N TYR A 174 -8.57 -10.12 -0.17
CA TYR A 174 -7.31 -9.48 0.19
C TYR A 174 -7.04 -8.25 -0.67
N ASN A 175 -6.41 -7.25 -0.08
CA ASN A 175 -5.90 -6.08 -0.79
C ASN A 175 -4.39 -6.25 -1.02
N THR A 176 -4.00 -6.40 -2.28
CA THR A 176 -2.66 -6.85 -2.66
C THR A 176 -1.99 -5.87 -3.62
N ALA A 177 -0.74 -5.54 -3.33
CA ALA A 177 0.17 -4.80 -4.19
C ALA A 177 1.13 -5.75 -4.92
N TYR A 178 1.47 -5.41 -6.16
CA TYR A 178 2.42 -6.15 -6.98
C TYR A 178 3.55 -5.23 -7.44
N TYR A 179 4.79 -5.73 -7.34
CA TYR A 179 5.95 -5.14 -7.99
C TYR A 179 6.24 -5.91 -9.28
N VAL A 180 6.07 -5.23 -10.41
CA VAL A 180 6.30 -5.79 -11.76
C VAL A 180 7.55 -5.14 -12.34
N THR A 181 8.52 -5.96 -12.74
CA THR A 181 9.76 -5.48 -13.34
C THR A 181 9.55 -5.03 -14.78
N ARG A 182 10.47 -4.22 -15.28
CA ARG A 182 10.57 -3.82 -16.69
C ARG A 182 10.76 -4.96 -17.67
N THR A 183 11.02 -6.19 -17.20
CA THR A 183 11.06 -7.38 -18.06
C THR A 183 9.71 -8.09 -18.12
N GLY A 184 8.68 -7.56 -17.45
CA GLY A 184 7.35 -8.15 -17.38
C GLY A 184 7.24 -9.31 -16.40
N THR A 185 8.07 -9.35 -15.34
CA THR A 185 8.01 -10.38 -14.30
C THR A 185 7.50 -9.79 -12.99
N VAL A 186 6.71 -10.56 -12.23
CA VAL A 186 6.36 -10.18 -10.85
C VAL A 186 7.54 -10.51 -9.96
N ALA A 187 8.21 -9.48 -9.42
CA ALA A 187 9.34 -9.69 -8.49
C ALA A 187 8.90 -9.77 -7.03
N HIS A 188 7.76 -9.18 -6.69
CA HIS A 188 7.23 -9.22 -5.33
C HIS A 188 5.71 -9.01 -5.31
N ARG A 189 5.07 -9.58 -4.29
CA ARG A 189 3.64 -9.48 -3.98
C ARG A 189 3.51 -9.21 -2.49
N TYR A 190 2.67 -8.26 -2.11
CA TYR A 190 2.42 -7.93 -0.71
C TYR A 190 0.94 -7.70 -0.44
N THR A 191 0.39 -8.42 0.53
CA THR A 191 -0.99 -8.30 0.99
C THR A 191 -1.07 -7.45 2.26
N LYS A 192 -1.93 -6.44 2.24
CA LYS A 192 -2.11 -5.45 3.30
C LYS A 192 -2.29 -6.12 4.66
N GLN A 193 -1.45 -5.73 5.62
CA GLN A 193 -1.48 -6.30 6.96
C GLN A 193 -2.45 -5.51 7.85
N ASN A 194 -2.34 -4.19 7.85
CA ASN A 194 -3.13 -3.33 8.72
C ASN A 194 -4.28 -2.70 7.96
N LEU A 195 -5.48 -3.26 8.12
CA LEU A 195 -6.68 -2.71 7.50
C LEU A 195 -7.16 -1.43 8.20
N TRP A 196 -7.52 -0.45 7.39
CA TRP A 196 -8.31 0.69 7.84
C TRP A 196 -9.69 0.19 8.31
N HIS A 197 -10.26 0.79 9.36
CA HIS A 197 -11.42 0.19 10.01
C HIS A 197 -12.63 -0.08 9.10
N PRO A 198 -12.97 0.75 8.08
CA PRO A 198 -14.08 0.46 7.16
C PRO A 198 -13.82 -0.76 6.28
N GLU A 199 -12.55 -1.06 5.98
CA GLU A 199 -12.14 -2.20 5.14
C GLU A 199 -12.44 -3.54 5.84
N ARG A 200 -12.36 -3.58 7.17
CA ARG A 200 -12.45 -4.80 8.01
C ARG A 200 -13.79 -5.54 7.89
N THR A 201 -14.82 -4.86 7.38
CA THR A 201 -16.12 -5.47 7.14
C THR A 201 -16.15 -6.38 5.91
N THR A 202 -15.20 -6.19 4.98
CA THR A 202 -15.20 -6.82 3.65
C THR A 202 -13.90 -7.55 3.34
N LEU A 203 -12.78 -6.99 3.78
CA LEU A 203 -11.43 -7.49 3.51
C LEU A 203 -10.84 -8.19 4.74
N SER A 204 -9.89 -9.07 4.47
CA SER A 204 -9.12 -9.81 5.47
C SER A 204 -7.69 -9.28 5.51
N SER A 205 -7.11 -9.21 6.71
CA SER A 205 -5.69 -8.91 6.89
C SER A 205 -4.83 -10.11 6.54
N SER A 206 -3.63 -9.86 6.04
CA SER A 206 -2.58 -10.88 6.00
C SER A 206 -2.10 -11.25 7.42
N SER A 207 -1.68 -12.51 7.60
CA SER A 207 -1.09 -13.02 8.84
C SER A 207 0.08 -13.95 8.54
N PRO A 208 0.93 -14.29 9.51
CA PRO A 208 1.97 -15.30 9.32
C PRO A 208 1.44 -16.67 8.88
N PHE A 209 0.16 -16.97 9.13
CA PHE A 209 -0.48 -18.22 8.72
C PHE A 209 -0.99 -18.17 7.28
N THR A 210 -1.53 -17.04 6.84
CA THR A 210 -2.09 -16.89 5.49
C THR A 210 -1.05 -16.43 4.47
N HIS A 211 0.00 -15.74 4.91
CA HIS A 211 1.00 -15.13 4.03
C HIS A 211 2.42 -15.28 4.61
N ALA A 212 2.82 -16.51 4.96
CA ALA A 212 4.09 -16.77 5.67
C ALA A 212 5.33 -16.11 5.01
N GLU A 213 5.38 -16.06 3.68
CA GLU A 213 6.52 -15.48 2.95
C GLU A 213 6.75 -14.00 3.25
N GLN A 214 5.71 -13.15 3.18
CA GLN A 214 5.89 -11.71 3.43
C GLN A 214 6.15 -11.37 4.91
N HIS A 215 5.76 -12.26 5.82
CA HIS A 215 6.00 -12.13 7.27
C HIS A 215 7.39 -12.64 7.66
N SER A 216 7.97 -13.54 6.87
CA SER A 216 9.33 -14.05 7.07
C SER A 216 10.40 -13.29 6.28
N SER A 217 10.04 -12.70 5.14
CA SER A 217 10.88 -11.84 4.28
C SER A 217 10.12 -10.57 3.88
N ALA A 218 10.26 -9.49 4.64
CA ALA A 218 9.57 -8.23 4.39
C ALA A 218 10.29 -7.33 3.35
N THR A 219 11.41 -7.78 2.80
CA THR A 219 12.22 -7.06 1.80
C THR A 219 12.48 -7.94 0.57
N PHE A 220 12.80 -7.31 -0.56
CA PHE A 220 13.16 -7.96 -1.82
C PHE A 220 14.19 -7.11 -2.59
N GLY A 221 14.93 -7.73 -3.52
CA GLY A 221 15.91 -7.01 -4.36
C GLY A 221 15.29 -6.43 -5.63
N ILE A 222 15.69 -5.21 -5.99
CA ILE A 222 15.36 -4.57 -7.27
C ILE A 222 16.62 -4.07 -7.96
N THR A 223 16.58 -3.95 -9.29
CA THR A 223 17.69 -3.40 -10.09
C THR A 223 17.19 -2.29 -11.00
N THR A 224 17.70 -1.08 -10.78
CA THR A 224 17.39 0.09 -11.61
C THR A 224 17.84 -0.12 -13.06
N ARG A 225 17.35 0.72 -13.99
CA ARG A 225 17.76 0.67 -15.41
C ARG A 225 19.26 0.85 -15.60
N ARG A 226 19.91 1.49 -14.64
CA ARG A 226 21.34 1.83 -14.64
C ARG A 226 22.19 0.82 -13.86
N GLY A 227 21.60 -0.28 -13.40
CA GLY A 227 22.30 -1.39 -12.76
C GLY A 227 22.50 -1.26 -11.24
N LEU A 228 22.06 -0.16 -10.62
CA LEU A 228 22.07 -0.04 -9.15
C LEU A 228 21.09 -1.04 -8.54
N ARG A 229 21.59 -1.90 -7.65
CA ARG A 229 20.79 -2.86 -6.87
C ARG A 229 20.39 -2.25 -5.54
N LEU A 230 19.11 -2.36 -5.21
CA LEU A 230 18.52 -1.82 -3.98
C LEU A 230 17.66 -2.88 -3.30
N ARG A 231 17.61 -2.82 -1.98
CA ARG A 231 16.65 -3.56 -1.16
C ARG A 231 15.36 -2.73 -1.07
N ALA A 232 14.26 -3.26 -1.58
CA ALA A 232 12.95 -2.63 -1.54
C ALA A 232 12.01 -3.34 -0.56
N SER A 233 10.97 -2.62 -0.13
CA SER A 233 9.83 -3.15 0.62
C SER A 233 8.52 -2.53 0.15
N LEU A 234 7.41 -3.23 0.38
CA LEU A 234 6.05 -2.73 0.19
C LEU A 234 5.33 -2.57 1.53
N ALA A 235 4.57 -1.49 1.62
CA ALA A 235 3.52 -1.23 2.61
C ALA A 235 2.31 -0.65 1.87
N ILE A 236 1.09 -0.76 2.43
CA ILE A 236 -0.11 -0.24 1.78
C ILE A 236 -0.84 0.70 2.74
N CYS A 237 -0.96 1.97 2.34
CA CYS A 237 -1.84 2.96 2.97
C CYS A 237 -1.76 2.99 4.50
N TRP A 238 -2.78 2.46 5.19
CA TRP A 238 -2.89 2.42 6.64
C TRP A 238 -1.74 1.70 7.34
N ASP A 239 -0.97 0.85 6.64
CA ASP A 239 0.30 0.32 7.18
C ASP A 239 1.25 1.45 7.64
N LEU A 240 1.23 2.64 7.02
CA LEU A 240 2.01 3.82 7.44
C LEU A 240 1.82 4.16 8.93
N ALA A 241 0.60 3.97 9.45
CA ALA A 241 0.26 4.25 10.84
C ALA A 241 0.85 3.23 11.83
N TRP A 242 1.34 2.08 11.35
CA TRP A 242 1.78 0.96 12.19
C TRP A 242 3.28 0.73 12.11
N TYR A 243 4.02 1.21 13.14
CA TYR A 243 5.47 1.01 13.22
C TYR A 243 5.86 -0.47 13.12
N SER A 244 5.04 -1.38 13.67
CA SER A 244 5.31 -2.82 13.64
C SER A 244 5.54 -3.36 12.23
N ARG A 245 4.87 -2.81 11.20
CA ARG A 245 5.12 -3.20 9.80
C ARG A 245 6.50 -2.76 9.31
N PHE A 246 6.96 -1.59 9.71
CA PHE A 246 8.29 -1.07 9.37
C PHE A 246 9.39 -1.77 10.17
N GLU A 247 9.12 -2.09 11.43
CA GLU A 247 10.01 -2.87 12.29
C GLU A 247 10.24 -4.28 11.71
N GLN A 248 9.22 -4.92 11.14
CA GLN A 248 9.39 -6.18 10.40
C GLN A 248 10.40 -6.04 9.26
N MET A 249 10.41 -4.92 8.52
CA MET A 249 11.37 -4.69 7.43
C MET A 249 12.82 -4.58 7.93
N LEU A 250 13.02 -4.13 9.18
CA LEU A 250 14.32 -4.04 9.83
C LEU A 250 14.78 -5.39 10.43
N LYS A 251 13.83 -6.21 10.89
CA LYS A 251 14.07 -7.57 11.41
C LYS A 251 14.29 -8.61 10.30
N SER A 252 13.73 -8.33 9.13
CA SER A 252 13.63 -9.25 8.00
C SER A 252 14.37 -8.82 6.71
N PRO A 253 15.54 -8.12 6.75
CA PRO A 253 16.46 -8.16 5.62
C PRO A 253 16.98 -9.59 5.52
N ALA A 254 16.20 -10.44 4.85
CA ALA A 254 16.22 -11.88 5.06
C ALA A 254 17.58 -12.50 4.73
N SER A 255 17.99 -13.38 5.65
CA SER A 255 18.71 -14.65 5.45
C SER A 255 19.81 -14.67 4.38
N ALA A 256 20.99 -15.18 4.77
CA ALA A 256 22.13 -15.51 3.91
C ALA A 256 21.80 -16.26 2.58
N LYS A 257 20.56 -16.74 2.37
CA LYS A 257 20.04 -17.37 1.15
C LYS A 257 19.84 -16.42 -0.05
N GLN A 258 19.62 -15.12 0.12
CA GLN A 258 19.35 -14.19 -1.01
C GLN A 258 20.55 -13.35 -1.47
N GLY A 259 21.73 -13.57 -0.87
CA GLY A 259 22.94 -12.81 -1.19
C GLY A 259 22.82 -11.32 -0.83
N ASN A 260 23.81 -10.52 -1.27
CA ASN A 260 23.74 -9.07 -1.10
C ASN A 260 22.74 -8.47 -2.10
N LEU A 261 21.62 -7.96 -1.57
CA LEU A 261 20.52 -7.33 -2.31
C LEU A 261 20.75 -5.85 -2.63
N SER A 262 21.67 -5.18 -1.93
CA SER A 262 21.87 -3.74 -2.05
C SER A 262 23.33 -3.35 -2.27
N ASP A 263 23.58 -2.54 -3.30
CA ASP A 263 24.87 -1.89 -3.50
C ASP A 263 25.13 -0.74 -2.49
N LEU A 264 24.16 -0.46 -1.60
CA LEU A 264 24.29 0.52 -0.51
C LEU A 264 24.62 -0.13 0.85
N ASP A 265 24.72 -1.47 0.91
CA ASP A 265 25.15 -2.15 2.12
C ASP A 265 26.65 -1.87 2.35
N VAL A 266 26.98 -1.39 3.54
CA VAL A 266 28.35 -1.08 3.98
C VAL A 266 28.70 -1.97 5.17
N GLU A 267 29.92 -2.49 5.18
CA GLU A 267 30.42 -3.31 6.30
C GLU A 267 30.30 -2.52 7.62
N GLY A 268 29.73 -3.18 8.64
CA GLY A 268 29.47 -2.56 9.94
C GLY A 268 28.12 -1.83 10.07
N GLN A 269 27.35 -1.66 8.99
CA GLN A 269 26.00 -1.13 9.06
C GLN A 269 24.96 -2.25 9.02
N ALA A 270 23.93 -2.15 9.87
CA ALA A 270 22.82 -3.09 9.86
C ALA A 270 21.97 -2.97 8.58
N ALA A 271 21.66 -4.11 7.96
CA ALA A 271 20.86 -4.17 6.75
C ALA A 271 19.40 -3.73 7.01
N GLY A 272 18.72 -3.32 5.94
CA GLY A 272 17.33 -2.85 5.96
C GLY A 272 16.93 -2.30 4.58
N PRO A 273 15.65 -1.93 4.38
CA PRO A 273 15.18 -1.44 3.09
C PRO A 273 15.89 -0.15 2.68
N ASP A 274 16.30 -0.01 1.43
CA ASP A 274 16.75 1.27 0.88
C ASP A 274 15.57 2.14 0.47
N VAL A 275 14.51 1.50 -0.04
CA VAL A 275 13.29 2.15 -0.51
C VAL A 275 12.05 1.39 -0.05
N ILE A 276 11.05 2.11 0.44
CA ILE A 276 9.75 1.60 0.84
C ILE A 276 8.70 2.25 -0.05
N LEU A 277 8.00 1.42 -0.83
CA LEU A 277 7.02 1.86 -1.82
C LEU A 277 5.62 1.68 -1.22
N VAL A 278 4.82 2.74 -1.23
CA VAL A 278 3.56 2.81 -0.48
C VAL A 278 2.40 3.30 -1.35
N PRO A 279 1.72 2.41 -2.10
CA PRO A 279 0.41 2.70 -2.67
C PRO A 279 -0.57 3.09 -1.58
N THR A 280 -1.28 4.20 -1.77
CA THR A 280 -2.13 4.80 -0.74
C THR A 280 -3.43 5.31 -1.36
N CYS A 281 -4.56 5.08 -0.67
CA CYS A 281 -5.86 5.68 -0.96
C CYS A 281 -6.37 6.32 0.33
N TRP A 282 -6.09 7.61 0.49
CA TRP A 282 -6.35 8.36 1.70
C TRP A 282 -6.90 9.75 1.36
N TYR A 283 -8.10 10.05 1.84
CA TYR A 283 -8.84 11.28 1.60
C TYR A 283 -8.77 12.22 2.80
N ALA A 284 -8.96 13.52 2.57
CA ALA A 284 -8.99 14.51 3.64
C ALA A 284 -10.21 14.33 4.56
N SER A 285 -11.23 13.62 4.08
CA SER A 285 -12.45 13.28 4.82
C SER A 285 -12.36 12.02 5.68
N ASP A 286 -11.26 11.25 5.64
CA ASP A 286 -11.19 9.93 6.28
C ASP A 286 -11.25 9.98 7.81
N GLY A 287 -10.74 11.04 8.44
CA GLY A 287 -10.93 11.30 9.87
C GLY A 287 -12.36 11.76 10.26
N GLY A 288 -13.25 11.90 9.26
CA GLY A 288 -14.64 12.29 9.42
C GLY A 288 -14.83 13.73 9.90
N ALA A 289 -16.10 14.08 10.19
CA ALA A 289 -16.46 15.41 10.67
C ALA A 289 -15.80 15.76 12.03
N ALA A 290 -15.43 14.75 12.82
CA ALA A 290 -14.71 14.96 14.06
C ALA A 290 -13.32 15.54 13.82
N ALA A 291 -12.50 14.93 12.96
CA ALA A 291 -11.15 15.39 12.70
C ALA A 291 -11.12 16.77 12.02
N LEU A 292 -11.99 17.00 11.02
CA LEU A 292 -12.06 18.27 10.29
C LEU A 292 -12.46 19.47 11.17
N ARG A 293 -13.19 19.24 12.27
CA ARG A 293 -13.51 20.30 13.25
C ARG A 293 -12.28 20.75 14.06
N TRP A 294 -11.31 19.86 14.28
CA TRP A 294 -10.08 20.17 15.00
C TRP A 294 -9.02 20.77 14.09
N ASN A 295 -8.76 20.13 12.96
CA ASN A 295 -7.79 20.59 11.97
C ASN A 295 -8.24 20.12 10.58
N ARG A 296 -8.58 21.06 9.69
CA ARG A 296 -8.99 20.72 8.31
C ARG A 296 -7.87 20.11 7.47
N ARG A 297 -6.63 20.20 7.93
CA ARG A 297 -5.44 19.62 7.31
C ARG A 297 -4.92 18.41 8.09
N CYS A 298 -5.70 17.85 9.02
CA CYS A 298 -5.26 16.76 9.89
C CYS A 298 -4.66 15.57 9.11
N GLU A 299 -5.34 15.12 8.06
CA GLU A 299 -4.88 13.99 7.24
C GLU A 299 -3.63 14.35 6.43
N GLU A 300 -3.53 15.60 5.96
CA GLU A 300 -2.33 16.10 5.26
C GLU A 300 -1.10 16.08 6.18
N ASP A 301 -1.27 16.66 7.38
CA ASP A 301 -0.21 16.75 8.37
C ASP A 301 0.17 15.35 8.86
N LEU A 302 -0.82 14.47 9.07
CA LEU A 302 -0.61 13.09 9.47
C LEU A 302 0.20 12.30 8.43
N LEU A 303 -0.20 12.30 7.16
CA LEU A 303 0.53 11.57 6.11
C LEU A 303 1.97 12.06 5.98
N ARG A 304 2.18 13.39 6.03
CA ARG A 304 3.53 13.97 5.98
C ARG A 304 4.37 13.55 7.19
N SER A 305 3.79 13.61 8.40
CA SER A 305 4.46 13.17 9.62
C SER A 305 4.78 11.68 9.56
N LEU A 306 3.83 10.82 9.19
CA LEU A 306 4.06 9.38 9.06
C LEU A 306 5.19 9.10 8.08
N CYS A 307 5.16 9.64 6.87
CA CYS A 307 6.19 9.34 5.88
C CYS A 307 7.59 9.80 6.31
N THR A 308 7.70 11.00 6.90
CA THR A 308 9.00 11.51 7.36
C THR A 308 9.51 10.76 8.59
N THR A 309 8.63 10.40 9.53
CA THR A 309 8.97 9.55 10.68
C THR A 309 9.40 8.16 10.23
N ARG A 310 8.67 7.50 9.32
CA ARG A 310 9.05 6.18 8.80
C ARG A 310 10.37 6.20 8.05
N ALA A 311 10.64 7.27 7.28
CA ALA A 311 11.93 7.44 6.62
C ALA A 311 13.09 7.53 7.63
N LEU A 312 12.89 8.25 8.75
CA LEU A 312 13.87 8.34 9.83
C LEU A 312 14.06 7.01 10.56
N GLU A 313 12.98 6.39 11.05
CA GLU A 313 13.05 5.15 11.84
C GLU A 313 13.67 3.99 11.05
N THR A 314 13.40 3.92 9.74
CA THR A 314 13.95 2.87 8.88
C THR A 314 15.23 3.27 8.18
N GLU A 315 15.67 4.53 8.28
CA GLU A 315 16.81 5.10 7.54
C GLU A 315 16.73 4.80 6.04
N ALA A 316 15.51 4.88 5.48
CA ALA A 316 15.17 4.50 4.10
C ALA A 316 14.40 5.61 3.40
N VAL A 317 14.36 5.58 2.06
CA VAL A 317 13.43 6.45 1.31
C VAL A 317 12.02 5.88 1.43
N VAL A 318 11.05 6.71 1.82
CA VAL A 318 9.62 6.37 1.79
C VAL A 318 8.97 7.07 0.60
N VAL A 319 8.30 6.29 -0.24
CA VAL A 319 7.70 6.74 -1.51
C VAL A 319 6.21 6.44 -1.46
N MET A 320 5.41 7.43 -1.07
CA MET A 320 3.97 7.29 -0.95
C MET A 320 3.26 7.85 -2.19
N CYS A 321 2.52 7.00 -2.89
CA CYS A 321 1.66 7.42 -3.99
C CYS A 321 0.21 7.40 -3.54
N ASN A 322 -0.40 8.57 -3.33
CA ASN A 322 -1.78 8.69 -2.89
C ASN A 322 -2.73 8.97 -4.07
N VAL A 323 -4.00 8.66 -3.88
CA VAL A 323 -5.07 8.97 -4.84
C VAL A 323 -5.28 10.48 -5.00
N ALA A 324 -5.61 10.89 -6.21
CA ALA A 324 -6.25 12.19 -6.45
C ALA A 324 -7.70 12.15 -5.91
N GLY A 325 -8.35 13.31 -5.83
CA GLY A 325 -9.75 13.34 -5.42
C GLY A 325 -10.46 14.66 -5.67
N PRO A 326 -11.77 14.72 -5.37
CA PRO A 326 -12.59 15.89 -5.63
C PRO A 326 -12.18 17.09 -4.76
N LYS A 327 -12.03 18.25 -5.40
CA LYS A 327 -11.78 19.52 -4.72
C LYS A 327 -13.08 20.13 -4.21
N LEU A 328 -13.18 20.32 -2.89
CA LEU A 328 -14.26 21.10 -2.27
C LEU A 328 -13.73 22.46 -1.80
N SER A 329 -14.50 23.51 -2.05
CA SER A 329 -14.23 24.84 -1.48
C SER A 329 -14.44 24.82 0.05
N PRO A 330 -13.81 25.74 0.80
CA PRO A 330 -14.03 25.86 2.24
C PRO A 330 -15.51 25.95 2.63
N GLN A 331 -16.31 26.67 1.84
CA GLN A 331 -17.75 26.81 2.05
C GLN A 331 -18.50 25.49 1.86
N GLN A 332 -18.14 24.69 0.85
CA GLN A 332 -18.74 23.37 0.64
C GLN A 332 -18.38 22.41 1.78
N VAL A 333 -17.14 22.47 2.28
CA VAL A 333 -16.74 21.68 3.47
C VAL A 333 -17.54 22.12 4.69
N ASP A 334 -17.71 23.43 4.90
CA ASP A 334 -18.53 23.97 5.99
C ASP A 334 -19.97 23.49 5.89
N SER A 335 -20.60 23.61 4.73
CA SER A 335 -21.96 23.11 4.51
C SER A 335 -22.08 21.61 4.76
N ALA A 336 -21.09 20.80 4.37
CA ALA A 336 -21.09 19.36 4.64
C ALA A 336 -20.97 19.06 6.14
N LEU A 337 -20.11 19.78 6.86
CA LEU A 337 -19.95 19.64 8.31
C LEU A 337 -21.23 20.05 9.07
N GLU A 338 -21.88 21.12 8.62
CA GLU A 338 -23.17 21.59 9.14
C GLU A 338 -24.26 20.53 8.93
N ALA A 339 -24.37 19.98 7.72
CA ALA A 339 -25.33 18.93 7.38
C ALA A 339 -25.16 17.69 8.27
N VAL A 340 -23.92 17.23 8.47
CA VAL A 340 -23.62 16.11 9.39
C VAL A 340 -23.98 16.46 10.83
N ARG A 341 -23.67 17.68 11.28
CA ARG A 341 -23.98 18.10 12.66
C ARG A 341 -25.49 18.19 12.92
N CYS A 342 -26.25 18.68 11.94
CA CYS A 342 -27.70 18.81 12.04
C CYS A 342 -28.45 17.50 11.79
N GLY A 343 -27.74 16.41 11.45
CA GLY A 343 -28.34 15.11 11.14
C GLY A 343 -29.01 15.05 9.77
N GLU A 344 -28.68 15.96 8.86
CA GLU A 344 -29.16 15.98 7.47
C GLU A 344 -28.35 15.02 6.57
N SER A 345 -27.14 14.64 7.00
CA SER A 345 -26.29 13.62 6.37
C SER A 345 -25.63 12.75 7.44
N GLU A 346 -25.45 11.46 7.14
CA GLU A 346 -24.72 10.53 8.02
C GLU A 346 -23.20 10.59 7.78
N GLU A 347 -22.78 10.91 6.56
CA GLU A 347 -21.37 10.89 6.13
C GLU A 347 -20.97 12.18 5.42
N LEU A 348 -19.66 12.44 5.40
CA LEU A 348 -19.08 13.52 4.60
C LEU A 348 -18.92 13.07 3.14
N PRO A 349 -19.03 13.99 2.17
CA PRO A 349 -18.57 13.69 0.82
C PRO A 349 -17.07 13.36 0.85
N LEU A 350 -16.61 12.60 -0.13
CA LEU A 350 -15.17 12.43 -0.35
C LEU A 350 -14.53 13.79 -0.59
N ILE A 351 -13.41 14.05 0.08
CA ILE A 351 -12.61 15.26 -0.11
C ILE A 351 -11.21 14.82 -0.53
N GLY A 352 -10.82 15.19 -1.76
CA GLY A 352 -9.51 14.88 -2.30
C GLY A 352 -8.39 15.44 -1.43
N LEU A 353 -7.39 14.60 -1.16
CA LEU A 353 -6.17 15.00 -0.47
C LEU A 353 -5.01 15.08 -1.46
N GLY A 354 -4.77 14.00 -2.21
CA GLY A 354 -3.59 13.90 -3.06
C GLY A 354 -2.32 13.87 -2.23
N ARG A 355 -1.41 14.82 -2.49
CA ARG A 355 -0.13 14.96 -1.78
C ARG A 355 0.75 13.71 -1.83
N SER A 356 0.77 12.99 -2.96
CA SER A 356 1.80 11.98 -3.22
C SER A 356 3.19 12.53 -2.92
N LEU A 357 4.01 11.82 -2.15
CA LEU A 357 5.20 12.39 -1.52
C LEU A 357 6.36 11.39 -1.44
N ILE A 358 7.57 11.94 -1.50
CA ILE A 358 8.82 11.21 -1.26
C ILE A 358 9.50 11.82 -0.03
N ALA A 359 9.87 10.96 0.92
CA ALA A 359 10.59 11.35 2.12
C ALA A 359 11.90 10.57 2.26
N ALA A 360 12.92 11.21 2.83
CA ALA A 360 14.22 10.61 3.10
C ALA A 360 14.83 11.13 4.40
N PRO A 361 15.72 10.36 5.06
CA PRO A 361 16.51 10.84 6.19
C PRO A 361 17.24 12.15 5.88
N PHE A 362 17.44 12.99 6.90
CA PHE A 362 17.98 14.37 6.83
C PHE A 362 17.19 15.38 5.98
N GLN A 363 16.53 14.95 4.91
CA GLN A 363 15.86 15.81 3.95
C GLN A 363 14.38 16.03 4.29
N GLY A 364 13.78 15.15 5.11
CA GLY A 364 12.34 15.21 5.39
C GLY A 364 11.57 14.95 4.11
N CYS A 365 10.69 15.87 3.71
CA CYS A 365 9.98 15.78 2.43
C CYS A 365 10.88 16.26 1.28
N VAL A 366 11.28 15.33 0.41
CA VAL A 366 12.14 15.61 -0.74
C VAL A 366 11.35 16.20 -1.91
N ALA A 367 10.16 15.63 -2.16
CA ALA A 367 9.25 16.09 -3.20
C ALA A 367 7.80 15.72 -2.84
N GLN A 368 6.84 16.50 -3.33
CA GLN A 368 5.43 16.29 -3.09
C GLN A 368 4.59 16.86 -4.24
N VAL A 369 3.51 16.17 -4.60
CA VAL A 369 2.50 16.68 -5.52
C VAL A 369 1.71 17.83 -4.88
N ASP A 370 1.41 18.84 -5.69
CA ASP A 370 0.54 19.92 -5.29
C ASP A 370 -0.95 19.52 -5.33
N GLY A 371 -1.59 19.65 -4.18
CA GLY A 371 -3.01 19.46 -3.99
C GLY A 371 -3.51 18.06 -4.29
N GLU A 372 -4.79 18.02 -4.63
CA GLU A 372 -5.64 16.85 -4.77
C GLU A 372 -5.86 16.40 -6.22
N ASN A 373 -5.38 17.18 -7.20
CA ASN A 373 -5.63 16.90 -8.62
C ASN A 373 -4.75 15.75 -9.14
N GLU A 374 -5.12 15.19 -10.28
CA GLU A 374 -4.27 14.21 -10.97
C GLU A 374 -2.93 14.84 -11.37
N ALA A 375 -1.83 14.14 -11.15
CA ALA A 375 -0.48 14.57 -11.52
C ALA A 375 0.49 13.38 -11.62
N LEU A 376 1.53 13.56 -12.45
CA LEU A 376 2.68 12.67 -12.51
C LEU A 376 3.91 13.40 -11.96
N LEU A 377 4.32 13.09 -10.73
CA LEU A 377 5.52 13.67 -10.14
C LEU A 377 6.75 12.88 -10.56
N LEU A 378 7.77 13.56 -11.07
CA LEU A 378 9.07 13.01 -11.45
C LEU A 378 10.17 13.54 -10.51
N GLN A 379 10.94 12.64 -9.91
CA GLN A 379 11.99 13.01 -8.95
C GLN A 379 13.21 12.11 -9.04
N SER A 380 14.40 12.72 -9.01
CA SER A 380 15.69 12.04 -8.84
C SER A 380 16.16 12.13 -7.40
N LEU A 381 16.67 11.01 -6.86
CA LEU A 381 17.16 10.90 -5.49
C LEU A 381 18.64 10.54 -5.48
N ASN A 382 19.43 11.23 -4.65
CA ASN A 382 20.79 10.83 -4.33
C ASN A 382 20.77 9.93 -3.09
N LEU A 383 21.04 8.64 -3.28
CA LEU A 383 20.91 7.65 -2.21
C LEU A 383 22.12 7.58 -1.27
N THR A 384 23.18 8.35 -1.52
CA THR A 384 24.31 8.47 -0.56
C THR A 384 23.83 8.96 0.82
N VAL A 385 22.73 9.73 0.85
CA VAL A 385 22.08 10.18 2.09
C VAL A 385 21.72 9.02 3.03
N LEU A 386 21.40 7.83 2.50
CA LEU A 386 21.03 6.67 3.31
C LEU A 386 22.24 6.09 4.04
N VAL A 387 23.40 6.04 3.39
CA VAL A 387 24.64 5.53 3.99
C VAL A 387 25.07 6.44 5.15
N GLU A 388 24.99 7.75 4.95
CA GLU A 388 25.29 8.75 5.98
C GLU A 388 24.27 8.70 7.13
N ALA A 389 22.98 8.54 6.82
CA ALA A 389 21.93 8.44 7.82
C ALA A 389 22.11 7.24 8.74
N ARG A 390 22.44 6.07 8.18
CA ARG A 390 22.72 4.84 8.95
C ARG A 390 23.88 4.99 9.92
N GLU A 391 24.90 5.74 9.53
CA GLU A 391 26.06 6.00 10.40
C GLU A 391 25.72 6.95 11.55
N VAL A 392 24.93 7.99 11.27
CA VAL A 392 24.61 9.06 12.23
C VAL A 392 23.47 8.70 13.17
N TYR A 393 22.36 8.16 12.64
CA TYR A 393 21.17 7.87 13.43
C TYR A 393 21.24 6.52 14.12
N ARG A 394 21.81 5.49 13.47
CA ARG A 394 21.99 4.14 14.03
C ARG A 394 20.70 3.46 14.48
N ASN A 395 19.55 3.87 13.96
CA ASN A 395 18.26 3.27 14.32
C ASN A 395 18.21 1.78 13.96
N ARG A 396 18.73 1.41 12.78
CA ARG A 396 18.82 -0.01 12.38
C ARG A 396 19.77 -0.80 13.25
N TYR A 397 20.87 -0.18 13.66
CA TYR A 397 21.86 -0.82 14.53
C TYR A 397 21.25 -1.12 15.90
N ASP A 398 20.52 -0.17 16.49
CA ASP A 398 19.86 -0.38 17.78
C ASP A 398 18.78 -1.47 17.71
N VAL A 399 18.02 -1.54 16.61
CA VAL A 399 17.07 -2.64 16.38
C VAL A 399 17.80 -3.98 16.21
N ALA A 400 18.93 -4.01 15.50
CA ALA A 400 19.72 -5.22 15.34
C ALA A 400 20.28 -5.75 16.68
N LEU A 401 20.78 -4.85 17.54
CA LEU A 401 21.23 -5.21 18.89
C LEU A 401 20.11 -5.80 19.74
N ASP A 402 18.92 -5.20 19.74
CA ASP A 402 17.77 -5.71 20.50
C ASP A 402 17.35 -7.12 20.03
N ILE A 403 17.47 -7.40 18.73
CA ILE A 403 17.23 -8.75 18.18
C ILE A 403 18.29 -9.74 18.67
N GLU A 404 19.57 -9.39 18.59
CA GLU A 404 20.69 -10.23 19.03
C GLU A 404 20.58 -10.56 20.54
N ASP A 405 20.30 -9.56 21.37
CA ASP A 405 20.11 -9.73 22.81
C ASP A 405 18.94 -10.67 23.14
N LYS A 406 17.80 -10.48 22.46
CA LYS A 406 16.62 -11.36 22.63
C LYS A 406 16.86 -12.79 22.14
N SER A 407 17.72 -12.97 21.13
CA SER A 407 18.08 -14.30 20.64
C SER A 407 19.04 -15.03 21.60
N SER A 408 19.90 -14.29 22.30
CA SER A 408 20.87 -14.83 23.26
C SER A 408 20.24 -15.23 24.60
N GLN A 409 19.02 -14.76 24.90
CA GLN A 409 18.26 -15.08 26.12
C GLN A 409 17.29 -16.26 25.97
N ARG A 410 17.12 -16.81 24.76
CA ARG A 410 16.31 -18.01 24.49
C ARG A 410 17.21 -19.24 24.36
#